data_AF-A0A5P2B7B4-F1
#
_entry.id   AF-A0A5P2B7B4-F1
#
_cell.length_a   1.000
_cell.length_b   1.000
_cell.length_c   1.000
_cell.angle_alpha   90.00
_cell.angle_beta   90.00
_cell.angle_gamma   90.00
#
_symmetry.space_group_name_H-M   'P 1'
#
loop_
_entity.id
_entity.type
_entity.pdbx_description
1 polymer ?
#
loop_
_entity_poly.entity_id
_entity_poly.type
_entity_poly.pdbx_seq_one_letter_code
_entity_poly.pdbx_strand_id
1 'polypeptide(L)'
;MTIGRVNAAKFISRHLGEPHDTELGGEEAHELLATAHADICCPPSGHRISWTDCYDSADMLPLTWKSDLFVDFRGEPHPLPSHLTKTQRERALQAQQLAVRIRREARRRNIH
;
A
#
# COMPACT_ATOMS: atom_id res chain seq x y z
N MET A 1 28.62 -5.62 11.46
CA MET A 1 27.33 -5.12 10.93
C MET A 1 26.47 -4.68 12.11
N THR A 2 26.43 -3.38 12.38
CA THR A 2 25.53 -2.80 13.38
C THR A 2 24.12 -2.87 12.85
N ILE A 3 23.30 -3.75 13.41
CA ILE A 3 21.84 -3.74 13.21
C ILE A 3 21.37 -2.41 13.78
N GLY A 4 21.12 -1.43 12.90
CA GLY A 4 20.60 -0.12 13.29
C GLY A 4 19.34 -0.33 14.12
N ARG A 5 19.14 0.49 15.16
CA ARG A 5 17.96 0.44 16.04
C ARG A 5 16.68 0.38 15.20
N VAL A 6 16.11 -0.81 15.06
CA VAL A 6 14.80 -1.01 14.46
C VAL A 6 13.81 -0.39 15.43
N ASN A 7 13.17 0.69 15.01
CA ASN A 7 12.21 1.39 15.85
C ASN A 7 10.95 0.52 15.94
N ALA A 8 10.75 -0.18 17.06
CA ALA A 8 9.59 -1.04 17.28
C ALA A 8 8.25 -0.32 17.02
N ALA A 9 8.21 1.02 17.18
CA ALA A 9 7.05 1.83 16.84
C ALA A 9 6.66 1.75 15.34
N LYS A 10 7.63 1.58 14.43
CA LYS A 10 7.35 1.38 12.99
C LYS A 10 6.63 0.06 12.73
N PHE A 11 7.03 -1.00 13.44
CA PHE A 11 6.36 -2.31 13.36
C PHE A 11 4.96 -2.29 13.99
N ILE A 12 4.79 -1.56 15.10
CA ILE A 12 3.48 -1.43 15.77
C ILE A 12 2.50 -0.64 14.90
N SER A 13 2.98 0.37 14.14
CA SER A 13 2.11 1.16 13.27
C SER A 13 1.73 0.46 11.96
N ARG A 14 2.47 -0.57 11.52
CA ARG A 14 2.24 -1.27 10.24
C ARG A 14 1.05 -2.21 10.27
N HIS A 15 0.71 -2.77 11.43
CA HIS A 15 -0.30 -3.81 11.54
C HIS A 15 -1.52 -3.29 12.30
N LEU A 16 -2.72 -3.63 11.81
CA LEU A 16 -3.98 -3.34 12.52
C LEU A 16 -4.21 -4.25 13.74
N GLY A 17 -3.36 -5.28 13.88
CA GLY A 17 -3.50 -6.34 14.85
C GLY A 17 -4.42 -7.46 14.34
N GLU A 18 -4.22 -8.66 14.88
CA GLU A 18 -5.08 -9.80 14.58
C GLU A 18 -6.43 -9.68 15.31
N PRO A 19 -7.54 -10.11 14.68
CA PRO A 19 -7.64 -10.82 13.40
C PRO A 19 -7.72 -9.92 12.15
N HIS A 20 -7.71 -8.60 12.33
CA HIS A 20 -8.07 -7.66 11.28
C HIS A 20 -7.11 -7.67 10.09
N ASP A 21 -5.81 -7.78 10.36
CA ASP A 21 -4.79 -7.81 9.30
C ASP A 21 -4.98 -9.02 8.38
N THR A 22 -5.08 -10.22 8.95
CA THR A 22 -5.36 -11.46 8.22
C THR A 22 -6.68 -11.36 7.44
N GLU A 23 -7.75 -10.85 8.05
CA GLU A 23 -9.06 -10.73 7.38
C GLU A 23 -9.06 -9.73 6.20
N LEU A 24 -8.13 -8.76 6.20
CA LEU A 24 -7.94 -7.78 5.15
C LEU A 24 -6.91 -8.22 4.09
N GLY A 25 -6.26 -9.37 4.28
CA GLY A 25 -5.36 -10.01 3.32
C GLY A 25 -3.91 -10.17 3.80
N GLY A 26 -3.59 -9.72 5.01
CA GLY A 26 -2.30 -9.94 5.68
C GLY A 26 -1.09 -9.43 4.88
N GLU A 27 0.01 -10.16 4.97
CA GLU A 27 1.29 -9.77 4.39
C GLU A 27 1.27 -9.69 2.87
N GLU A 28 0.54 -10.59 2.18
CA GLU A 28 0.39 -10.53 0.72
C GLU A 28 -0.28 -9.23 0.27
N ALA A 29 -1.27 -8.74 1.04
CA ALA A 29 -1.90 -7.45 0.79
C ALA A 29 -0.94 -6.28 1.04
N HIS A 30 -0.11 -6.36 2.08
CA HIS A 30 0.92 -5.37 2.35
C HIS A 30 1.92 -5.27 1.19
N GLU A 31 2.47 -6.40 0.77
CA GLU A 31 3.46 -6.46 -0.32
C GLU A 31 2.87 -5.95 -1.63
N LEU A 32 1.65 -6.38 -1.99
CA LEU A 32 0.99 -5.95 -3.22
C LEU A 32 0.78 -4.44 -3.25
N LEU A 33 0.21 -3.87 -2.18
CA LEU A 33 -0.08 -2.43 -2.10
C LEU A 33 1.20 -1.60 -2.07
N ALA A 34 2.23 -2.00 -1.30
CA ALA A 34 3.50 -1.27 -1.24
C ALA A 34 4.22 -1.30 -2.60
N THR A 35 4.28 -2.46 -3.24
CA THR A 35 4.91 -2.63 -4.57
C THR A 35 4.20 -1.78 -5.62
N ALA A 36 2.86 -1.84 -5.67
CA ALA A 36 2.08 -1.08 -6.63
C ALA A 36 2.20 0.43 -6.41
N HIS A 37 2.28 0.89 -5.16
CA HIS A 37 2.49 2.31 -4.86
C HIS A 37 3.85 2.79 -5.36
N ALA A 38 4.91 2.01 -5.10
CA ALA A 38 6.24 2.33 -5.59
C ALA A 38 6.31 2.37 -7.13
N ASP A 39 5.65 1.45 -7.82
CA ASP A 39 5.54 1.49 -9.29
C ASP A 39 4.86 2.76 -9.80
N ILE A 40 3.78 3.19 -9.13
CA ILE A 40 3.01 4.40 -9.49
C ILE A 40 3.82 5.68 -9.26
N CYS A 41 4.62 5.72 -8.19
CA CYS A 41 5.37 6.91 -7.79
C CYS A 41 6.72 7.06 -8.51
N CYS A 42 7.27 5.99 -9.09
CA CYS A 42 8.61 5.97 -9.67
C CYS A 42 8.56 5.76 -11.20
N PRO A 43 8.31 6.83 -11.99
CA PRO A 43 8.43 6.76 -13.44
C PRO A 43 9.86 6.43 -13.89
N PRO A 44 10.08 5.90 -15.11
CA PRO A 44 11.41 5.51 -15.59
C PRO A 44 12.47 6.63 -15.61
N SER A 45 12.05 7.89 -15.60
CA SER A 45 12.95 9.05 -15.55
C SER A 45 12.34 10.21 -14.77
N GLY A 46 13.18 11.10 -14.24
CA GLY A 46 12.74 12.36 -13.62
C GLY A 46 12.26 12.27 -12.17
N HIS A 47 12.32 11.11 -11.51
CA HIS A 47 12.00 10.96 -10.09
C HIS A 47 13.21 11.28 -9.19
N ARG A 48 12.94 11.85 -8.01
CA ARG A 48 13.96 12.14 -6.98
C ARG A 48 13.98 11.15 -5.83
N ILE A 49 12.87 10.44 -5.64
CA ILE A 49 12.68 9.46 -4.57
C ILE A 49 12.83 8.08 -5.19
N SER A 50 13.67 7.23 -4.61
CA SER A 50 13.92 5.90 -5.16
C SER A 50 12.68 5.01 -5.03
N TRP A 51 12.58 3.99 -5.89
CA TRP A 51 11.52 2.98 -5.78
C TRP A 51 11.50 2.32 -4.41
N THR A 52 12.67 2.01 -3.84
CA THR A 52 12.78 1.43 -2.50
C THR A 52 12.28 2.37 -1.42
N ASP A 53 12.59 3.66 -1.49
CA ASP A 53 12.08 4.63 -0.51
C ASP A 53 10.55 4.76 -0.60
N CYS A 54 9.98 4.76 -1.81
CA CYS A 54 8.54 4.75 -2.01
C CYS A 54 7.90 3.47 -1.44
N TYR A 55 8.49 2.31 -1.73
CA TYR A 55 8.05 1.02 -1.20
C TYR A 55 8.07 1.02 0.33
N ASP A 56 9.21 1.35 0.95
CA ASP A 56 9.37 1.35 2.41
C ASP A 56 8.41 2.34 3.07
N SER A 57 8.19 3.50 2.44
CA SER A 57 7.26 4.50 2.97
C SER A 57 5.82 4.00 2.99
N ALA A 58 5.37 3.34 1.91
CA ALA A 58 4.06 2.71 1.88
C ALA A 58 4.01 1.53 2.84
N ASP A 59 5.10 0.75 2.92
CA ASP A 59 5.13 -0.48 3.69
C ASP A 59 4.98 -0.27 5.20
N MET A 60 5.39 0.88 5.72
CA MET A 60 5.19 1.21 7.14
C MET A 60 3.73 1.50 7.53
N LEU A 61 2.81 1.64 6.58
CA LEU A 61 1.41 2.01 6.86
C LEU A 61 0.54 0.78 7.18
N PRO A 62 -0.50 0.92 8.01
CA PRO A 62 -1.56 -0.10 8.14
C PRO A 62 -2.28 -0.36 6.82
N LEU A 63 -2.87 -1.55 6.64
CA LEU A 63 -3.60 -1.91 5.40
C LEU A 63 -4.69 -0.90 5.04
N THR A 64 -5.39 -0.33 6.03
CA THR A 64 -6.40 0.71 5.82
C THR A 64 -5.78 1.95 5.18
N TRP A 65 -4.67 2.46 5.72
CA TRP A 65 -4.02 3.66 5.22
C TRP A 65 -3.26 3.41 3.91
N LYS A 66 -2.67 2.22 3.73
CA LYS A 66 -2.11 1.79 2.44
C LYS A 66 -3.17 1.82 1.34
N SER A 67 -4.38 1.37 1.65
CA SER A 67 -5.49 1.34 0.70
C SER A 67 -5.91 2.75 0.26
N ASP A 68 -5.83 3.73 1.16
CA ASP A 68 -6.15 5.13 0.87
C ASP A 68 -5.19 5.79 -0.15
N LEU A 69 -4.04 5.18 -0.44
CA LEU A 69 -3.13 5.63 -1.50
C LEU A 69 -3.66 5.35 -2.91
N PHE A 70 -4.67 4.47 -3.04
CA PHE A 70 -5.18 3.99 -4.33
C PHE A 70 -6.59 4.48 -4.67
N VAL A 71 -7.29 5.05 -3.69
CA VAL A 71 -8.70 5.43 -3.81
C VAL A 71 -8.94 6.83 -3.26
N ASP A 72 -9.92 7.52 -3.84
CA ASP A 72 -10.30 8.86 -3.40
C ASP A 72 -11.12 8.84 -2.08
N PHE A 73 -11.57 10.02 -1.65
CA PHE A 73 -12.36 10.16 -0.43
C PHE A 73 -13.71 9.40 -0.47
N ARG A 74 -14.25 9.12 -1.67
CA ARG A 74 -15.48 8.35 -1.88
C ARG A 74 -15.19 6.84 -1.90
N GLY A 75 -13.91 6.45 -1.96
CA GLY A 75 -13.48 5.07 -2.11
C GLY A 75 -13.39 4.63 -3.57
N GLU A 76 -13.40 5.56 -4.52
CA GLU A 76 -13.26 5.24 -5.94
C GLU A 76 -11.78 5.18 -6.35
N PRO A 77 -11.36 4.22 -7.18
CA PRO A 77 -9.97 4.10 -7.62
C PRO A 77 -9.45 5.35 -8.33
N HIS A 78 -8.20 5.72 -8.06
CA HIS A 78 -7.50 6.76 -8.80
C HIS A 78 -7.21 6.35 -10.26
N PRO A 79 -7.12 7.29 -11.21
CA PRO A 79 -6.62 6.97 -12.55
C PRO A 79 -5.17 6.46 -12.51
N LEU A 80 -4.88 5.37 -13.23
CA LEU A 80 -3.52 4.82 -13.28
C LEU A 80 -2.61 5.61 -14.24
N PRO A 81 -1.37 5.96 -13.84
CA PRO A 81 -0.43 6.67 -14.69
C PRO A 81 -0.10 5.94 -16.01
N SER A 82 0.11 6.71 -17.07
CA SER A 82 0.45 6.17 -18.40
C SER A 82 1.86 5.57 -18.49
N HIS A 83 2.77 5.93 -17.58
CA HIS A 83 4.16 5.46 -17.60
C HIS A 83 4.33 4.01 -17.12
N LEU A 84 3.30 3.42 -16.51
CA LEU A 84 3.37 2.04 -16.03
C LEU A 84 3.56 1.06 -17.18
N THR A 85 4.50 0.13 -17.01
CA THR A 85 4.59 -1.04 -17.90
C THR A 85 3.33 -1.90 -17.79
N LYS A 86 3.14 -2.85 -18.73
CA LYS A 86 1.97 -3.75 -18.72
C LYS A 86 1.82 -4.49 -17.38
N THR A 87 2.90 -5.10 -16.89
CA THR A 87 2.90 -5.86 -15.64
C THR A 87 2.65 -4.96 -14.42
N GLN A 88 3.26 -3.76 -14.37
CA GLN A 88 3.00 -2.82 -13.28
C GLN A 88 1.55 -2.32 -13.30
N ARG A 89 0.99 -2.10 -14.49
CA ARG A 89 -0.41 -1.71 -14.65
C ARG A 89 -1.36 -2.81 -14.18
N GLU A 90 -1.10 -4.06 -14.53
CA GLU A 90 -1.88 -5.22 -14.04
C GLU A 90 -1.82 -5.31 -12.51
N ARG A 91 -0.63 -5.18 -11.93
CA ARG A 91 -0.43 -5.13 -10.46
C ARG A 91 -1.19 -3.97 -9.83
N ALA A 92 -1.11 -2.78 -10.40
CA ALA A 92 -1.79 -1.60 -9.88
C ALA A 92 -3.32 -1.73 -9.95
N LEU A 93 -3.87 -2.39 -10.98
CA LEU A 93 -5.30 -2.71 -11.05
C LEU A 93 -5.72 -3.69 -9.93
N GLN A 94 -4.92 -4.72 -9.68
CA GLN A 94 -5.17 -5.66 -8.57
C GLN A 94 -5.12 -4.94 -7.22
N ALA A 95 -4.11 -4.08 -7.02
CA ALA A 95 -3.96 -3.25 -5.83
C ALA A 95 -5.18 -2.33 -5.62
N GLN A 96 -5.69 -1.69 -6.68
CA GLN A 96 -6.90 -0.86 -6.59
C GLN A 96 -8.14 -1.65 -6.20
N GLN A 97 -8.36 -2.81 -6.82
CA GLN A 97 -9.49 -3.68 -6.47
C GLN A 97 -9.44 -4.11 -5.00
N LEU A 98 -8.24 -4.48 -4.53
CA LEU A 98 -8.02 -4.84 -3.14
C LEU A 98 -8.23 -3.64 -2.20
N ALA A 99 -7.71 -2.46 -2.54
CA ALA A 99 -7.88 -1.24 -1.75
C ALA A 99 -9.36 -0.85 -1.58
N VAL A 100 -10.16 -0.94 -2.66
CA VAL A 100 -11.62 -0.72 -2.59
C VAL A 100 -12.28 -1.71 -1.64
N ARG A 101 -11.92 -3.01 -1.72
CA ARG A 101 -12.43 -4.04 -0.80
C ARG A 101 -12.05 -3.71 0.64
N ILE A 102 -10.77 -3.42 0.91
CA ILE A 102 -10.28 -3.13 2.26
C ILE A 102 -11.02 -1.92 2.83
N ARG A 103 -11.15 -0.83 2.09
CA ARG A 103 -11.84 0.38 2.55
C ARG A 103 -13.31 0.13 2.86
N ARG A 104 -13.99 -0.68 2.05
CA ARG A 104 -15.38 -1.10 2.31
C ARG A 104 -15.50 -1.93 3.59
N GLU A 105 -14.61 -2.89 3.78
CA GLU A 105 -14.60 -3.76 4.96
C GLU A 105 -14.22 -3.00 6.23
N ALA A 106 -13.22 -2.13 6.15
CA ALA A 106 -12.78 -1.25 7.23
C ALA A 106 -13.93 -0.36 7.72
N ARG A 107 -14.66 0.27 6.79
CA ARG A 107 -15.85 1.06 7.10
C ARG A 107 -16.96 0.22 7.73
N ARG A 108 -17.19 -1.01 7.26
CA ARG A 108 -18.19 -1.92 7.85
C ARG A 108 -17.86 -2.28 9.30
N ARG A 109 -16.57 -2.43 9.61
CA ARG A 109 -16.07 -2.85 10.92
C ARG A 109 -15.72 -1.67 11.84
N ASN A 110 -15.83 -0.44 11.33
CA ASN A 110 -15.42 0.79 12.02
C ASN A 110 -13.96 0.74 12.52
N ILE A 111 -13.07 0.20 11.68
CA ILE A 111 -11.62 0.15 11.90
C ILE A 111 -10.95 1.09 10.89
N HIS A 112 -10.00 1.91 11.35
CA HIS A 112 -9.26 2.85 10.52
C HIS A 112 -7.81 2.93 10.92
#